data_AF-A0A966XMM7-F1
#
_entry.id   AF-A0A966XMM7-F1
#
_cell.length_a   1.000
_cell.length_b   1.000
_cell.length_c   1.000
_cell.angle_alpha   90.00
_cell.angle_beta   90.00
_cell.angle_gamma   90.00
#
_symmetry.space_group_name_H-M   'P 1'
#
loop_
_entity.id
_entity.type
_entity.pdbx_description
1 polymer ?
#
loop_
_entity_poly.entity_id
_entity_poly.type
_entity_poly.pdbx_seq_one_letter_code
_entity_poly.pdbx_strand_id
1 'polypeptide(L)' 'MEKLKVEDLYSLEQYHDTRKTFRSDVINHKKHRQVAVGPNATLYFEDRKTIQYQ' A
#
# COMPACT_ATOMS: atom_id res chain seq x y z
N MET A 1 -0.72 15.37 2.09
CA MET A 1 -0.01 14.09 2.29
C MET A 1 1.44 14.38 2.56
N GLU A 2 2.03 13.79 3.60
CA GLU A 2 3.49 13.76 3.72
C GLU A 2 4.08 12.96 2.57
N LYS A 3 4.99 13.59 1.80
CA LYS A 3 5.68 12.94 0.69
C LYS A 3 6.60 11.84 1.22
N LEU A 4 6.63 10.70 0.54
CA LEU A 4 7.60 9.65 0.81
C LEU A 4 8.99 10.13 0.41
N LYS A 5 9.95 9.87 1.29
CA LYS A 5 11.37 10.03 1.06
C LYS A 5 12.04 8.65 1.13
N VAL A 6 13.29 8.58 0.68
CA VAL A 6 14.08 7.35 0.72
C VAL A 6 14.26 6.84 2.15
N GLU A 7 14.43 7.74 3.11
CA GLU A 7 14.56 7.44 4.55
C GLU A 7 13.32 6.76 5.15
N ASP A 8 12.17 6.84 4.48
CA ASP A 8 10.92 6.20 4.92
C ASP A 8 10.76 4.77 4.37
N LEU A 9 11.61 4.35 3.44
CA LEU A 9 11.55 3.02 2.83
C LEU A 9 12.31 2.01 3.66
N TYR A 10 11.79 0.79 3.71
CA TYR A 10 12.53 -0.33 4.28
C TYR A 10 13.74 -0.67 3.42
N SER A 11 14.83 -1.07 4.07
CA SER A 11 15.89 -1.78 3.36
C SER A 11 15.37 -3.10 2.79
N LEU A 12 16.09 -3.70 1.84
CA LEU A 12 15.71 -4.99 1.26
C LEU A 12 15.57 -6.09 2.32
N GLU A 13 16.49 -6.12 3.29
CA GLU A 13 16.50 -7.09 4.39
C GLU A 13 15.29 -6.88 5.31
N GLN A 14 15.05 -5.64 5.75
CA GLN A 14 13.90 -5.30 6.60
C GLN A 14 12.57 -5.60 5.91
N TYR A 15 12.47 -5.28 4.62
CA TYR A 15 11.27 -5.59 3.85
C TYR A 15 11.09 -7.10 3.72
N HIS A 16 12.17 -7.86 3.47
CA HIS A 16 12.10 -9.33 3.37
C HIS A 16 11.50 -9.96 4.63
N ASP A 17 11.96 -9.53 5.81
CA ASP A 17 11.49 -10.05 7.10
C ASP A 17 10.03 -9.67 7.39
N THR A 18 9.64 -8.44 7.05
CA THR A 18 8.32 -7.88 7.41
C THR A 18 7.26 -8.03 6.33
N ARG A 19 7.63 -8.47 5.11
CA ARG A 19 6.77 -8.48 3.91
C ARG A 19 5.41 -9.12 4.13
N LYS A 20 5.35 -10.24 4.84
CA LYS A 20 4.11 -10.99 5.07
C LYS A 20 3.10 -10.17 5.88
N THR A 21 3.56 -9.63 7.01
CA THR A 21 2.74 -8.80 7.90
C THR A 21 2.35 -7.51 7.19
N PHE A 22 3.32 -6.83 6.58
CA PHE A 22 3.08 -5.57 5.88
C PHE A 22 2.07 -5.72 4.73
N ARG A 23 2.16 -6.80 3.95
CA ARG A 23 1.17 -7.12 2.91
C ARG A 23 -0.23 -7.32 3.49
N SER A 24 -0.37 -8.08 4.57
CA SER A 24 -1.66 -8.33 5.21
C SER A 24 -2.31 -7.01 5.64
N ASP A 25 -1.52 -6.14 6.26
CA ASP A 25 -1.96 -4.83 6.73
C ASP A 25 -2.37 -3.92 5.58
N VAL A 26 -1.63 -3.94 4.47
CA VAL A 26 -1.95 -3.14 3.27
C VAL A 26 -3.22 -3.66 2.59
N ILE A 27 -3.43 -4.98 2.50
CA ILE A 27 -4.67 -5.54 1.92
C ILE A 27 -5.88 -5.14 2.77
N ASN A 28 -5.79 -5.26 4.10
CA ASN A 28 -6.86 -4.83 5.00
C ASN A 28 -7.13 -3.33 4.89
N HIS A 29 -6.09 -2.53 4.69
CA HIS A 29 -6.22 -1.10 4.44
C HIS A 29 -6.89 -0.78 3.10
N LYS A 30 -6.50 -1.48 2.01
CA LYS A 30 -7.04 -1.30 0.66
C LYS A 30 -8.54 -1.61 0.54
N LYS A 31 -9.08 -2.49 1.39
CA LYS A 31 -10.52 -2.85 1.40
C LYS A 31 -11.45 -1.63 1.47
N HIS A 32 -11.06 -0.60 2.22
CA HIS A 32 -11.86 0.61 2.41
C HIS A 32 -11.50 1.73 1.41
N ARG A 33 -10.63 1.46 0.43
CA ARG A 33 -10.08 2.46 -0.49
C ARG A 33 -10.28 2.11 -1.97
N GLN A 34 -11.21 1.21 -2.24
CA GLN A 34 -11.55 0.82 -3.60
C GLN A 34 -13.02 1.14 -3.87
N VAL A 35 -13.30 1.71 -5.04
CA VAL A 35 -14.65 1.97 -5.52
C VAL A 35 -14.78 1.38 -6.92
N ALA A 36 -15.67 0.40 -7.07
CA ALA A 36 -15.98 -0.15 -8.39
C ALA A 36 -16.72 0.89 -9.23
N VAL A 37 -16.31 1.05 -10.48
CA VAL A 37 -16.95 1.91 -11.49
C VAL A 37 -17.47 1.00 -12.58
N GLY A 38 -18.66 0.45 -12.33
CA GLY A 38 -19.25 -0.58 -13.18
C GLY A 38 -18.46 -1.90 -13.15
N PRO A 39 -18.63 -2.77 -14.16
CA PRO A 39 -18.04 -4.11 -14.17
C PRO A 39 -16.56 -4.15 -14.59
N ASN A 40 -16.05 -3.09 -15.23
CA ASN A 40 -14.77 -3.12 -15.94
C ASN A 40 -13.69 -2.23 -15.32
N ALA A 41 -14.03 -1.42 -14.30
CA ALA A 41 -13.09 -0.49 -13.69
C ALA A 41 -13.25 -0.46 -12.17
N THR A 42 -12.14 -0.23 -11.46
CA THR A 42 -12.11 0.01 -10.02
C THR A 42 -11.11 1.11 -9.76
N LEU A 43 -11.56 2.15 -9.05
CA LEU A 43 -10.70 3.23 -8.61
C LEU A 43 -10.08 2.84 -7.26
N TYR A 44 -8.75 2.94 -7.18
CA TYR A 44 -8.02 2.81 -5.94
C TYR A 44 -7.61 4.19 -5.45
N PHE A 45 -8.04 4.54 -4.24
CA PHE A 45 -7.66 5.77 -3.58
C PHE A 45 -6.35 5.56 -2.83
N GLU A 46 -5.25 5.91 -3.48
CA GLU A 46 -3.91 5.73 -2.94
C GLU A 46 -3.63 6.66 -1.74
N ASP A 47 -2.81 6.18 -0.82
CA ASP A 47 -2.18 6.96 0.23
C ASP A 47 -0.74 6.55 0.47
N ARG A 48 -0.10 7.21 1.44
CA ARG A 48 1.30 6.95 1.78
C ARG A 48 1.55 5.45 2.02
N LYS A 49 0.65 4.76 2.72
CA LYS A 49 0.82 3.33 3.06
C LYS A 49 0.65 2.45 1.82
N THR A 50 -0.32 2.75 0.96
CA THR A 50 -0.52 1.97 -0.27
C THR A 50 0.58 2.21 -1.29
N ILE A 51 1.12 3.43 -1.38
CA ILE A 51 2.27 3.78 -2.24
C ILE A 51 3.57 3.19 -1.73
N GLN A 52 3.85 3.22 -0.41
CA GLN A 52 5.05 2.60 0.17
C GLN A 52 5.12 1.08 -0.07
N TYR A 53 3.99 0.43 -0.33
CA TYR A 53 3.92 -1.00 -0.61
C TYR A 53 4.13 -1.37 -2.09
N GLN A 54 3.91 -0.44 -3.02
CA GLN A 54 4.03 -0.70 -4.47
C GLN A 54 5.49 -0.82 -4.90
#